data_AF-A0A9P8SJ46-F1
#
_entry.id   AF-A0A9P8SJ46-F1
#
_cell.length_a   1.000
_cell.length_b   1.000
_cell.length_c   1.000
_cell.angle_alpha   90.00
_cell.angle_beta   90.00
_cell.angle_gamma   90.00
#
_symmetry.space_group_name_H-M   'P 1'
#
loop_
_entity.id
_entity.type
_entity.pdbx_description
1 polymer ?
#
loop_
_entity_poly.entity_id
_entity_poly.type
_entity_poly.pdbx_seq_one_letter_code
_entity_poly.pdbx_strand_id
1 'polypeptide(L)'
;MPTAMPGEGAKRKRVSTAPKPAKRRRSSGADEGDNETDPSAKILLMEQGILESKKNYNDIGVLLTTAKNGGDESMLATVALCRVFLRLLAQGSLASKKSQSEKDGVVVGWLRDRLSQYKQLLLRLLADQDLAVTALTLCMRILKAVGEHWSDKDEYSFPTPFLEDMVRTILMSDGEDVRRAYIEEFAEQHDDIRYYTFKSMRASLAIESVAKQEETPGVLFDRVFSLLSSLDGVPASADDLDDFYVAAPQKKSHPLRSVAQHKKQAQEAWLALMKLVDTKVQRKRVLDIMTTVIAPWFTKPELLADFLTDCYDAGGSMSLLALSGVFYLIQERNLDYPSFYAKLYSLLDRDMLHSRHRSRFFRLLDTFLASTHLPAALVASFIKRLARLALNAPPSAVAFVTPWIYNLLKRHPSCTFLVHREMRDAETKRRIQDEGFQDAFVADETDPMASGALDSCLWELVQLQSHYHPNIATISKIISEQFTKQSYNMEDFLDHSYASLLEAEMAKEVRKAPVVEFHIPPRVFVAHEAASGTPDSLVVKLWDFGTRA
;
A
#
# COMPACT_ATOMS: atom_id res chain seq x y z
N MET A 1 -20.49 -43.89 -3.93
CA MET A 1 -21.77 -44.60 -3.65
C MET A 1 -21.53 -45.58 -2.51
N PRO A 2 -22.40 -45.68 -1.50
CA PRO A 2 -23.51 -44.78 -1.09
C PRO A 2 -23.38 -44.39 0.41
N THR A 3 -24.09 -43.46 1.07
CA THR A 3 -25.29 -42.60 0.85
C THR A 3 -25.40 -41.66 2.07
N ALA A 4 -25.53 -40.33 1.90
CA ALA A 4 -26.76 -39.49 1.86
C ALA A 4 -27.31 -39.09 3.27
N MET A 5 -27.19 -37.82 3.72
CA MET A 5 -28.04 -36.60 3.52
C MET A 5 -28.80 -36.24 4.85
N PRO A 6 -29.43 -35.05 5.03
CA PRO A 6 -28.83 -33.78 5.46
C PRO A 6 -29.55 -33.12 6.66
N GLY A 7 -29.06 -31.99 7.19
CA GLY A 7 -29.74 -31.22 8.25
C GLY A 7 -29.58 -29.70 8.08
N GLU A 8 -30.71 -29.01 7.90
CA GLU A 8 -30.86 -27.56 7.80
C GLU A 8 -30.52 -26.83 9.13
N GLY A 9 -30.03 -25.59 9.03
CA GLY A 9 -29.80 -24.71 10.19
C GLY A 9 -29.96 -23.24 9.83
N ALA A 10 -30.99 -22.62 10.40
CA ALA A 10 -31.60 -21.36 9.99
C ALA A 10 -30.87 -20.07 10.44
N LYS A 11 -31.21 -19.00 9.71
CA LYS A 11 -30.98 -17.56 9.93
C LYS A 11 -31.14 -17.14 11.40
N ARG A 12 -30.15 -16.42 11.97
CA ARG A 12 -30.29 -15.68 13.24
C ARG A 12 -30.36 -14.17 13.01
N LYS A 13 -31.58 -13.67 13.24
CA LYS A 13 -31.99 -12.27 13.34
C LYS A 13 -31.73 -11.80 14.78
N ARG A 14 -30.96 -10.73 14.98
CA ARG A 14 -30.72 -10.15 16.32
C ARG A 14 -31.77 -9.06 16.58
N VAL A 15 -32.65 -9.32 17.53
CA VAL A 15 -33.68 -8.41 18.06
C VAL A 15 -33.08 -7.65 19.23
N SER A 16 -33.26 -6.32 19.28
CA SER A 16 -33.14 -5.52 20.50
C SER A 16 -34.45 -4.75 20.71
N THR A 17 -34.91 -4.76 21.96
CA THR A 17 -36.21 -4.29 22.42
C THR A 17 -36.05 -3.06 23.32
N ALA A 18 -36.79 -1.99 23.08
CA ALA A 18 -37.53 -1.12 24.04
C ALA A 18 -38.00 0.19 23.34
N PRO A 19 -38.89 1.01 23.93
CA PRO A 19 -40.32 0.78 24.11
C PRO A 19 -41.21 1.83 23.40
N LYS A 20 -42.49 1.50 23.22
CA LYS A 20 -43.53 2.38 22.63
C LYS A 20 -43.90 3.54 23.56
N PRO A 21 -44.32 4.69 23.00
CA PRO A 21 -45.34 5.53 23.60
C PRO A 21 -46.63 5.57 22.76
N ALA A 22 -47.68 6.02 23.45
CA ALA A 22 -49.07 5.70 23.22
C ALA A 22 -49.79 6.57 22.17
N LYS A 23 -50.86 6.00 21.61
CA LYS A 23 -51.92 6.70 20.89
C LYS A 23 -52.57 7.77 21.78
N ARG A 24 -52.62 9.02 21.31
CA ARG A 24 -53.66 9.99 21.67
C ARG A 24 -54.44 10.37 20.41
N ARG A 25 -55.76 10.43 20.58
CA ARG A 25 -56.79 10.55 19.53
C ARG A 25 -57.44 11.93 19.64
N ARG A 26 -57.86 12.47 18.47
CA ARG A 26 -58.76 13.63 18.22
C ARG A 26 -58.15 15.01 18.54
N SER A 27 -58.35 16.04 17.72
CA SER A 27 -59.65 16.55 17.24
C SER A 27 -59.63 17.22 15.86
N SER A 28 -60.77 17.07 15.15
CA SER A 28 -61.22 17.91 14.04
C SER A 28 -61.47 19.34 14.49
N GLY A 29 -60.80 20.30 13.85
CA GLY A 29 -61.17 21.70 13.81
C GLY A 29 -61.07 22.12 12.35
N ALA A 30 -62.21 22.44 11.74
CA ALA A 30 -62.25 23.14 10.47
C ALA A 30 -61.78 24.58 10.73
N ASP A 31 -60.78 25.03 9.98
CA ASP A 31 -60.55 26.45 9.76
C ASP A 31 -60.16 26.60 8.29
N GLU A 32 -60.99 27.33 7.57
CA GLU A 32 -60.74 27.74 6.19
C GLU A 32 -59.64 28.81 6.23
N GLY A 33 -58.49 28.51 5.64
CA GLY A 33 -57.37 29.45 5.56
C GLY A 33 -56.47 29.12 4.36
N ASP A 34 -56.53 30.01 3.38
CA ASP A 34 -55.71 30.16 2.18
C ASP A 34 -54.44 29.29 1.99
N ASN A 35 -54.49 28.42 0.98
CA ASN A 35 -53.61 28.44 -0.18
C ASN A 35 -52.10 28.72 0.00
N GLU A 36 -51.38 27.93 0.80
CA GLU A 36 -49.94 27.68 0.58
C GLU A 36 -49.70 26.17 0.45
N THR A 37 -49.64 25.71 -0.80
CA THR A 37 -49.23 24.34 -1.09
C THR A 37 -47.76 24.21 -0.73
N ASP A 38 -47.46 23.43 0.31
CA ASP A 38 -46.13 23.07 0.77
C ASP A 38 -45.22 22.77 -0.44
N PRO A 39 -44.14 23.54 -0.66
CA PRO A 39 -43.39 23.50 -1.92
C PRO A 39 -42.73 22.12 -2.17
N SER A 40 -42.46 21.37 -1.10
CA SER A 40 -42.09 19.95 -1.13
C SER A 40 -43.15 19.06 -1.79
N ALA A 41 -44.44 19.30 -1.50
CA ALA A 41 -45.55 18.56 -2.07
C ALA A 41 -45.76 18.90 -3.55
N LYS A 42 -45.48 20.16 -3.93
CA LYS A 42 -45.52 20.61 -5.33
C LYS A 42 -44.50 19.87 -6.20
N ILE A 43 -43.29 19.66 -5.70
CA ILE A 43 -42.23 18.90 -6.40
C ILE A 43 -42.66 17.44 -6.66
N LEU A 44 -43.29 16.79 -5.68
CA LEU A 44 -43.79 15.41 -5.82
C LEU A 44 -44.98 15.31 -6.78
N LEU A 45 -45.87 16.29 -6.79
CA LEU A 45 -46.98 16.35 -7.75
C LEU A 45 -46.47 16.56 -9.18
N MET A 46 -45.44 17.39 -9.36
CA MET A 46 -44.77 17.56 -10.66
C MET A 46 -44.08 16.27 -11.11
N GLU A 47 -43.42 15.53 -10.20
CA GLU A 47 -42.86 14.20 -10.49
C GLU A 47 -43.94 13.24 -11.02
N GLN A 48 -45.09 13.13 -10.34
CA GLN A 48 -46.19 12.27 -10.76
C GLN A 48 -46.78 12.72 -12.10
N GLY A 49 -47.00 14.01 -12.28
CA GLY A 49 -47.55 14.59 -13.51
C GLY A 49 -46.68 14.36 -14.74
N ILE A 50 -45.34 14.44 -14.61
CA ILE A 50 -44.40 14.18 -15.72
C ILE A 50 -44.46 12.70 -16.16
N LEU A 51 -44.72 11.79 -15.22
CA LEU A 51 -44.76 10.35 -15.48
C LEU A 51 -46.08 9.89 -16.10
N GLU A 52 -47.18 10.60 -15.82
CA GLU A 52 -48.51 10.29 -16.35
C GLU A 52 -48.72 10.80 -17.78
N SER A 53 -48.12 11.95 -18.15
CA SER A 53 -48.39 12.56 -19.45
C SER A 53 -47.18 13.28 -20.07
N LYS A 54 -46.94 13.00 -21.36
CA LYS A 54 -45.93 13.70 -22.18
C LYS A 54 -46.15 15.21 -22.29
N LYS A 55 -47.36 15.70 -21.96
CA LYS A 55 -47.70 17.13 -21.97
C LYS A 55 -47.02 17.91 -20.85
N ASN A 56 -46.63 17.23 -19.77
CA ASN A 56 -46.05 17.84 -18.58
C ASN A 56 -44.51 17.88 -18.62
N TYR A 57 -43.88 17.57 -19.75
CA TYR A 57 -42.41 17.59 -19.86
C TYR A 57 -41.80 18.97 -19.59
N ASN A 58 -42.55 20.05 -19.77
CA ASN A 58 -42.10 21.40 -19.41
C ASN A 58 -41.72 21.55 -17.92
N ASP A 59 -42.34 20.74 -17.04
CA ASP A 59 -42.08 20.75 -15.61
C ASP A 59 -40.66 20.24 -15.26
N ILE A 60 -40.01 19.48 -16.15
CA ILE A 60 -38.60 19.09 -16.01
C ILE A 60 -37.70 20.33 -16.02
N GLY A 61 -38.04 21.33 -16.83
CA GLY A 61 -37.30 22.60 -16.88
C GLY A 61 -37.40 23.37 -15.57
N VAL A 62 -38.60 23.40 -14.96
CA VAL A 62 -38.84 24.06 -13.67
C VAL A 62 -38.08 23.34 -12.56
N LEU A 63 -38.16 22.01 -12.50
CA LEU A 63 -37.41 21.21 -11.53
C LEU A 63 -35.89 21.40 -11.65
N LEU A 64 -35.36 21.52 -12.88
CA LEU A 64 -33.94 21.80 -13.10
C LEU A 64 -33.52 23.19 -12.62
N THR A 65 -34.39 24.20 -12.75
CA THR A 65 -34.11 25.52 -12.17
C THR A 65 -34.16 25.50 -10.65
N THR A 66 -35.14 24.80 -10.06
CA THR A 66 -35.24 24.65 -8.60
C THR A 66 -34.03 23.93 -8.02
N ALA A 67 -33.56 22.87 -8.69
CA ALA A 67 -32.35 22.12 -8.31
C ALA A 67 -31.05 22.92 -8.47
N LYS A 68 -31.03 23.99 -9.27
CA LYS A 68 -29.85 24.89 -9.40
C LYS A 68 -29.83 25.99 -8.35
N ASN A 69 -30.98 26.36 -7.80
CA ASN A 69 -31.09 27.52 -6.92
C ASN A 69 -30.62 27.27 -5.48
N GLY A 70 -30.26 26.03 -5.12
CA GLY A 70 -29.52 25.73 -3.89
C GLY A 70 -30.28 25.90 -2.56
N GLY A 71 -31.62 25.99 -2.58
CA GLY A 71 -32.44 26.03 -1.36
C GLY A 71 -32.68 24.65 -0.72
N ASP A 72 -33.41 24.60 0.40
CA ASP A 72 -33.75 23.36 1.13
C ASP A 72 -34.45 22.31 0.25
N GLU A 73 -35.18 22.77 -0.76
CA GLU A 73 -35.89 21.94 -1.74
C GLU A 73 -35.00 21.43 -2.89
N SER A 74 -33.78 21.96 -3.02
CA SER A 74 -32.88 21.66 -4.15
C SER A 74 -32.53 20.18 -4.21
N MET A 75 -32.24 19.58 -3.05
CA MET A 75 -31.91 18.15 -2.98
C MET A 75 -33.13 17.27 -3.26
N LEU A 76 -34.32 17.66 -2.77
CA LEU A 76 -35.57 16.96 -3.08
C LEU A 76 -35.88 17.02 -4.58
N ALA A 77 -35.74 18.20 -5.20
CA ALA A 77 -35.91 18.38 -6.64
C ALA A 77 -34.89 17.55 -7.44
N THR A 78 -33.63 17.47 -7.00
CA THR A 78 -32.58 16.66 -7.61
C THR A 78 -32.92 15.16 -7.54
N VAL A 79 -33.35 14.67 -6.38
CA VAL A 79 -33.76 13.27 -6.21
C VAL A 79 -35.01 12.94 -7.04
N ALA A 80 -35.99 13.84 -7.08
CA ALA A 80 -37.19 13.69 -7.91
C ALA A 80 -36.83 13.64 -9.41
N LEU A 81 -35.97 14.55 -9.88
CA LEU A 81 -35.44 14.54 -11.25
C LEU A 81 -34.74 13.23 -11.57
N CYS A 82 -33.95 12.69 -10.64
CA CYS A 82 -33.33 11.38 -10.83
C CYS A 82 -34.38 10.30 -11.10
N ARG A 83 -35.45 10.23 -10.28
CA ARG A 83 -36.52 9.23 -10.45
C ARG A 83 -37.26 9.39 -11.78
N VAL A 84 -37.54 10.63 -12.18
CA VAL A 84 -38.15 10.96 -13.47
C VAL A 84 -37.28 10.44 -14.61
N PHE A 85 -35.99 10.79 -14.63
CA PHE A 85 -35.08 10.35 -15.70
C PHE A 85 -34.87 8.82 -15.71
N LEU A 86 -34.79 8.17 -14.55
CA LEU A 86 -34.72 6.70 -14.46
C LEU A 86 -35.94 6.05 -15.13
N ARG A 87 -37.16 6.54 -14.83
CA ARG A 87 -38.38 6.02 -15.44
C ARG A 87 -38.47 6.34 -16.93
N LEU A 88 -38.09 7.55 -17.37
CA LEU A 88 -38.07 7.93 -18.78
C LEU A 88 -37.09 7.08 -19.60
N LEU A 89 -35.93 6.74 -19.02
CA LEU A 89 -34.96 5.81 -19.62
C LEU A 89 -35.54 4.39 -19.71
N ALA A 90 -36.13 3.88 -18.63
CA ALA A 90 -36.77 2.56 -18.63
C ALA A 90 -37.92 2.42 -19.63
N GLN A 91 -38.66 3.50 -19.89
CA GLN A 91 -39.71 3.55 -20.92
C GLN A 91 -39.16 3.61 -22.37
N GLY A 92 -37.85 3.79 -22.54
CA GLY A 92 -37.22 3.98 -23.85
C GLY A 92 -37.60 5.31 -24.53
N SER A 93 -38.08 6.29 -23.77
CA SER A 93 -38.51 7.60 -24.29
C SER A 93 -37.35 8.48 -24.77
N LEU A 94 -36.10 8.15 -24.37
CA LEU A 94 -34.87 8.82 -24.83
C LEU A 94 -34.11 8.04 -25.92
N ALA A 95 -34.55 6.82 -26.26
CA ALA A 95 -33.96 6.01 -27.31
C ALA A 95 -34.47 6.44 -28.69
N SER A 96 -33.55 6.57 -29.65
CA SER A 96 -33.88 6.99 -31.02
C SER A 96 -34.32 5.76 -31.82
N LYS A 97 -35.63 5.55 -31.98
CA LYS A 97 -36.15 4.43 -32.77
C LYS A 97 -36.12 4.79 -34.26
N LYS A 98 -35.70 3.87 -35.13
CA LYS A 98 -35.64 4.02 -36.60
C LYS A 98 -36.98 4.37 -37.30
N SER A 99 -38.09 4.42 -36.56
CA SER A 99 -39.46 4.69 -37.05
C SER A 99 -40.12 5.84 -36.25
N GLN A 100 -39.41 6.94 -36.02
CA GLN A 100 -39.96 8.12 -35.33
C GLN A 100 -40.39 9.22 -36.31
N SER A 101 -41.53 9.86 -36.01
CA SER A 101 -41.97 11.10 -36.66
C SER A 101 -40.98 12.23 -36.37
N GLU A 102 -40.75 13.17 -37.30
CA GLU A 102 -39.83 14.32 -37.10
C GLU A 102 -40.10 15.09 -35.80
N LYS A 103 -41.38 15.20 -35.40
CA LYS A 103 -41.79 15.85 -34.13
C LYS A 103 -41.33 15.08 -32.89
N ASP A 104 -41.35 13.76 -32.94
CA ASP A 104 -40.86 12.93 -31.83
C ASP A 104 -39.34 13.01 -31.72
N GLY A 105 -38.63 13.13 -32.84
CA GLY A 105 -37.17 13.33 -32.85
C GLY A 105 -36.73 14.62 -32.14
N VAL A 106 -37.46 15.73 -32.34
CA VAL A 106 -37.20 17.00 -31.64
C VAL A 106 -37.43 16.88 -30.13
N VAL A 107 -38.47 16.17 -29.70
CA VAL A 107 -38.74 15.93 -28.27
C VAL A 107 -37.66 15.05 -27.64
N VAL A 108 -37.20 14.02 -28.34
CA VAL A 108 -36.09 13.16 -27.88
C VAL A 108 -34.80 13.97 -27.75
N GLY A 109 -34.47 14.81 -28.74
CA GLY A 109 -33.32 15.72 -28.67
C GLY A 109 -33.38 16.64 -27.45
N TRP A 110 -34.53 17.27 -27.22
CA TRP A 110 -34.75 18.14 -26.05
C TRP A 110 -34.59 17.39 -24.72
N LEU A 111 -35.13 16.17 -24.60
CA LEU A 111 -34.98 15.34 -23.40
C LEU A 111 -33.51 14.94 -23.15
N ARG A 112 -32.73 14.69 -24.21
CA ARG A 112 -31.29 14.41 -24.10
C ARG A 112 -30.50 15.63 -23.63
N ASP A 113 -30.85 16.82 -24.11
CA ASP A 113 -30.23 18.07 -23.64
C ASP A 113 -30.53 18.30 -22.16
N ARG A 114 -31.76 18.01 -21.71
CA ARG A 114 -32.14 18.10 -20.30
C ARG A 114 -31.41 17.07 -19.44
N LEU A 115 -31.24 15.84 -19.92
CA LEU A 115 -30.40 14.83 -19.26
C LEU A 115 -28.94 15.30 -19.16
N SER A 116 -28.39 15.91 -20.21
CA SER A 116 -27.03 16.46 -20.20
C SER A 116 -26.88 17.58 -19.16
N GLN A 117 -27.83 18.51 -19.11
CA GLN A 117 -27.86 19.57 -18.09
C GLN A 117 -27.97 19.01 -16.66
N TYR A 118 -28.74 17.94 -16.49
CA TYR A 118 -28.87 17.25 -15.20
C TYR A 118 -27.57 16.55 -14.79
N LYS A 119 -26.88 15.88 -15.72
CA LYS A 119 -25.55 15.29 -15.49
C LYS A 119 -24.54 16.35 -15.05
N GLN A 120 -24.51 17.51 -15.72
CA GLN A 120 -23.64 18.63 -15.32
C GLN A 120 -23.98 19.17 -13.93
N LEU A 121 -25.26 19.24 -13.57
CA LEU A 121 -25.70 19.63 -12.23
C LEU A 121 -25.19 18.65 -11.17
N LEU A 122 -25.31 17.35 -11.42
CA LEU A 122 -24.82 16.33 -10.50
C LEU A 122 -23.31 16.35 -10.32
N LEU A 123 -22.55 16.60 -11.40
CA LEU A 123 -21.10 16.77 -11.32
C LEU A 123 -20.74 17.99 -10.45
N ARG A 124 -21.50 19.08 -10.50
CA ARG A 124 -21.29 20.23 -9.60
C ARG A 124 -21.58 19.88 -8.14
N LEU A 125 -22.66 19.14 -7.87
CA LEU A 125 -22.97 18.67 -6.52
C LEU A 125 -21.95 17.64 -6.00
N LEU A 126 -21.32 16.89 -6.89
CA LEU A 126 -20.25 15.94 -6.55
C LEU A 126 -18.95 16.64 -6.13
N ALA A 127 -18.75 17.89 -6.55
CA ALA A 127 -17.63 18.72 -6.09
C ALA A 127 -17.87 19.34 -4.70
N ASP A 128 -19.13 19.34 -4.22
CA ASP A 128 -19.52 19.93 -2.95
C ASP A 128 -19.42 18.90 -1.81
N GLN A 129 -18.60 19.17 -0.79
CA GLN A 129 -18.20 18.18 0.23
C GLN A 129 -19.39 17.56 0.97
N ASP A 130 -20.39 18.37 1.36
CA ASP A 130 -21.50 17.91 2.20
C ASP A 130 -22.50 17.03 1.43
N LEU A 131 -22.67 17.31 0.14
CA LEU A 131 -23.67 16.66 -0.71
C LEU A 131 -23.07 15.56 -1.60
N ALA A 132 -21.76 15.48 -1.71
CA ALA A 132 -21.11 14.66 -2.73
C ALA A 132 -21.37 13.15 -2.61
N VAL A 133 -21.50 12.58 -1.40
CA VAL A 133 -21.85 11.14 -1.26
C VAL A 133 -23.24 10.87 -1.83
N THR A 134 -24.21 11.73 -1.52
CA THR A 134 -25.56 11.59 -2.07
C THR A 134 -25.59 11.82 -3.57
N ALA A 135 -24.86 12.83 -4.07
CA ALA A 135 -24.70 13.09 -5.51
C ALA A 135 -24.05 11.89 -6.23
N LEU A 136 -23.06 11.24 -5.62
CA LEU A 136 -22.40 10.05 -6.14
C LEU A 136 -23.42 8.91 -6.35
N THR A 137 -24.26 8.64 -5.35
CA THR A 137 -25.29 7.60 -5.49
C THR A 137 -26.28 7.90 -6.64
N LEU A 138 -26.63 9.17 -6.85
CA LEU A 138 -27.52 9.60 -7.94
C LEU A 138 -26.82 9.48 -9.30
N CYS A 139 -25.55 9.89 -9.40
CA CYS A 139 -24.70 9.71 -10.58
C CYS A 139 -24.61 8.25 -10.99
N MET A 140 -24.28 7.36 -10.05
CA MET A 140 -24.14 5.92 -10.31
C MET A 140 -25.47 5.30 -10.75
N ARG A 141 -26.60 5.67 -10.14
CA ARG A 141 -27.94 5.23 -10.58
C ARG A 141 -28.27 5.63 -12.02
N ILE A 142 -27.94 6.86 -12.41
CA ILE A 142 -28.17 7.32 -13.78
C ILE A 142 -27.23 6.61 -14.74
N LEU A 143 -25.96 6.42 -14.36
CA LEU A 143 -24.99 5.67 -15.14
C LEU A 143 -25.52 4.27 -15.44
N LYS A 144 -26.07 3.58 -14.43
CA LYS A 144 -26.70 2.27 -14.59
C LYS A 144 -27.86 2.31 -15.59
N ALA A 145 -28.82 3.22 -15.40
CA ALA A 145 -29.99 3.30 -16.27
C ALA A 145 -29.64 3.70 -17.72
N VAL A 146 -28.64 4.56 -17.92
CA VAL A 146 -28.15 4.88 -19.26
C VAL A 146 -27.46 3.65 -19.86
N GLY A 147 -26.61 2.94 -19.11
CA GLY A 147 -25.98 1.71 -19.59
C GLY A 147 -26.98 0.61 -20.00
N GLU A 148 -28.08 0.47 -19.28
CA GLU A 148 -29.11 -0.56 -19.55
C GLU A 148 -30.07 -0.21 -20.70
N HIS A 149 -30.45 1.07 -20.84
CA HIS A 149 -31.57 1.46 -21.70
C HIS A 149 -31.20 2.37 -22.89
N TRP A 150 -29.96 2.81 -23.01
CA TRP A 150 -29.56 3.76 -24.05
C TRP A 150 -29.26 3.12 -25.41
N SER A 151 -28.81 1.86 -25.42
CA SER A 151 -28.47 1.13 -26.66
C SER A 151 -29.68 0.38 -27.21
N ASP A 152 -29.90 0.46 -28.53
CA ASP A 152 -30.84 -0.42 -29.21
C ASP A 152 -30.22 -1.83 -29.32
N LYS A 153 -31.05 -2.85 -29.11
CA LYS A 153 -30.73 -4.27 -28.92
C LYS A 153 -29.48 -4.79 -29.67
N ASP A 154 -28.55 -5.37 -28.89
CA ASP A 154 -27.44 -6.29 -29.22
C ASP A 154 -25.98 -5.77 -29.09
N GLU A 155 -25.75 -4.47 -28.92
CA GLU A 155 -24.40 -3.94 -28.62
C GLU A 155 -24.29 -3.37 -27.20
N TYR A 156 -23.30 -3.88 -26.44
CA TYR A 156 -22.95 -3.39 -25.11
C TYR A 156 -22.45 -1.95 -25.23
N SER A 157 -23.13 -1.03 -24.54
CA SER A 157 -22.79 0.40 -24.52
C SER A 157 -22.63 0.86 -23.09
N PHE A 158 -21.43 1.32 -22.75
CA PHE A 158 -21.14 1.90 -21.44
C PHE A 158 -20.98 3.42 -21.55
N PRO A 159 -21.57 4.23 -20.66
CA PRO A 159 -21.44 5.69 -20.68
C PRO A 159 -20.05 6.19 -20.25
N THR A 160 -19.00 5.88 -21.03
CA THR A 160 -17.61 6.26 -20.71
C THR A 160 -17.39 7.74 -20.45
N PRO A 161 -17.90 8.72 -21.24
CA PRO A 161 -17.60 10.12 -20.99
C PRO A 161 -18.18 10.60 -19.65
N PHE A 162 -19.33 10.06 -19.24
CA PHE A 162 -19.94 10.45 -17.97
C PHE A 162 -19.15 9.90 -16.78
N LEU A 163 -18.66 8.67 -16.85
CA LEU A 163 -17.77 8.14 -15.81
C LEU A 163 -16.44 8.89 -15.78
N GLU A 164 -15.87 9.24 -16.94
CA GLU A 164 -14.64 10.03 -17.04
C GLU A 164 -14.77 11.38 -16.34
N ASP A 165 -15.88 12.10 -16.56
CA ASP A 165 -16.17 13.36 -15.89
C ASP A 165 -16.39 13.18 -14.37
N MET A 166 -17.05 12.10 -13.96
CA MET A 166 -17.24 11.77 -12.54
C MET A 166 -15.90 11.49 -11.85
N VAL A 167 -15.07 10.62 -12.41
CA VAL A 167 -13.75 10.27 -11.86
C VAL A 167 -12.86 11.50 -11.79
N ARG A 168 -12.86 12.35 -12.84
CA ARG A 168 -12.15 13.64 -12.82
C ARG A 168 -12.63 14.52 -11.67
N THR A 169 -13.94 14.66 -11.49
CA THR A 169 -14.51 15.50 -10.41
C THR A 169 -14.13 14.96 -9.03
N ILE A 170 -14.17 13.64 -8.83
CA ILE A 170 -13.78 12.96 -7.58
C ILE A 170 -12.28 13.13 -7.28
N LEU A 171 -11.43 13.14 -8.33
CA LEU A 171 -10.00 13.37 -8.19
C LEU A 171 -9.66 14.85 -7.93
N MET A 172 -10.47 15.77 -8.42
CA MET A 172 -10.31 17.21 -8.22
C MET A 172 -10.88 17.70 -6.89
N SER A 173 -11.86 16.98 -6.34
CA SER A 173 -12.48 17.35 -5.07
C SER A 173 -11.65 16.91 -3.85
N ASP A 174 -11.76 17.68 -2.78
CA ASP A 174 -11.08 17.39 -1.51
C ASP A 174 -11.78 16.33 -0.66
N GLY A 175 -13.02 15.95 -0.99
CA GLY A 175 -13.85 15.05 -0.20
C GLY A 175 -13.32 13.61 -0.12
N GLU A 176 -12.64 13.27 0.99
CA GLU A 176 -12.14 11.90 1.22
C GLU A 176 -13.25 10.86 1.31
N ASP A 177 -14.38 11.22 1.91
CA ASP A 177 -15.51 10.32 2.14
C ASP A 177 -16.16 9.88 0.82
N VAL A 178 -16.20 10.77 -0.17
CA VAL A 178 -16.72 10.49 -1.51
C VAL A 178 -15.80 9.53 -2.25
N ARG A 179 -14.47 9.73 -2.13
CA ARG A 179 -13.49 8.81 -2.69
C ARG A 179 -13.62 7.43 -2.07
N ARG A 180 -13.70 7.36 -0.75
CA ARG A 180 -13.87 6.10 0.00
C ARG A 180 -15.15 5.38 -0.39
N ALA A 181 -16.29 6.09 -0.40
CA ALA A 181 -17.57 5.53 -0.82
C ALA A 181 -17.53 5.03 -2.27
N TYR A 182 -16.91 5.78 -3.18
CA TYR A 182 -16.74 5.34 -4.56
C TYR A 182 -15.94 4.05 -4.69
N ILE A 183 -14.87 3.91 -3.90
CA ILE A 183 -14.01 2.72 -3.90
C ILE A 183 -14.76 1.52 -3.32
N GLU A 184 -15.21 1.63 -2.08
CA GLU A 184 -15.76 0.50 -1.31
C GLU A 184 -17.11 0.01 -1.84
N GLU A 185 -17.99 0.94 -2.27
CA GLU A 185 -19.35 0.59 -2.70
C GLU A 185 -19.43 0.21 -4.19
N PHE A 186 -18.50 0.69 -5.02
CA PHE A 186 -18.61 0.54 -6.47
C PHE A 186 -17.35 0.00 -7.14
N ALA A 187 -16.21 0.68 -7.00
CA ALA A 187 -15.02 0.31 -7.76
C ALA A 187 -14.49 -1.05 -7.31
N GLU A 188 -14.44 -1.39 -6.03
CA GLU A 188 -13.97 -2.72 -5.61
C GLU A 188 -14.95 -3.84 -5.97
N GLN A 189 -16.26 -3.54 -5.94
CA GLN A 189 -17.34 -4.52 -6.11
C GLN A 189 -17.66 -4.84 -7.57
N HIS A 190 -17.31 -3.97 -8.53
CA HIS A 190 -17.78 -4.07 -9.91
C HIS A 190 -16.68 -3.95 -10.96
N ASP A 191 -16.54 -4.98 -11.80
CA ASP A 191 -15.48 -5.12 -12.80
C ASP A 191 -15.53 -4.07 -13.91
N ASP A 192 -16.71 -3.77 -14.41
CA ASP A 192 -16.90 -2.75 -15.44
C ASP A 192 -16.52 -1.37 -14.91
N ILE A 193 -16.90 -1.04 -13.68
CA ILE A 193 -16.48 0.19 -13.02
C ILE A 193 -14.96 0.20 -12.90
N ARG A 194 -14.31 -0.83 -12.35
CA ARG A 194 -12.82 -0.91 -12.28
C ARG A 194 -12.15 -0.63 -13.62
N TYR A 195 -12.58 -1.34 -14.66
CA TYR A 195 -12.02 -1.21 -15.99
C TYR A 195 -12.10 0.21 -16.53
N TYR A 196 -13.28 0.82 -16.45
CA TYR A 196 -13.48 2.17 -16.97
C TYR A 196 -12.90 3.24 -16.05
N THR A 197 -12.74 2.98 -14.75
CA THR A 197 -12.01 3.85 -13.82
C THR A 197 -10.55 3.92 -14.22
N PHE A 198 -9.87 2.79 -14.44
CA PHE A 198 -8.47 2.80 -14.91
C PHE A 198 -8.31 3.57 -16.23
N LYS A 199 -9.23 3.35 -17.18
CA LYS A 199 -9.25 4.07 -18.46
C LYS A 199 -9.44 5.58 -18.25
N SER A 200 -10.36 5.97 -17.36
CA SER A 200 -10.67 7.36 -17.05
C SER A 200 -9.49 8.06 -16.39
N MET A 201 -8.80 7.39 -15.48
CA MET A 201 -7.62 7.93 -14.80
C MET A 201 -6.49 8.25 -15.78
N ARG A 202 -6.23 7.36 -16.74
CA ARG A 202 -5.27 7.63 -17.83
C ARG A 202 -5.66 8.89 -18.60
N ALA A 203 -6.93 9.06 -18.94
CA ALA A 203 -7.41 10.22 -19.69
C ALA A 203 -7.30 11.53 -18.89
N SER A 204 -7.67 11.51 -17.60
CA SER A 204 -7.56 12.66 -16.71
C SER A 204 -6.11 13.10 -16.52
N LEU A 205 -5.22 12.16 -16.22
CA LEU A 205 -3.78 12.42 -16.07
C LEU A 205 -3.14 12.97 -17.35
N ALA A 206 -3.55 12.47 -18.53
CA ALA A 206 -3.07 13.00 -19.80
C ALA A 206 -3.50 14.46 -20.01
N ILE A 207 -4.73 14.81 -19.64
CA ILE A 207 -5.25 16.18 -19.80
C ILE A 207 -4.59 17.14 -18.82
N GLU A 208 -4.40 16.73 -17.57
CA GLU A 208 -3.73 17.56 -16.55
C GLU A 208 -2.25 17.76 -16.83
N SER A 209 -1.57 16.75 -17.39
CA SER A 209 -0.17 16.91 -17.85
C SER A 209 -0.02 18.02 -18.90
N VAL A 210 -1.07 18.32 -19.66
CA VAL A 210 -1.11 19.39 -20.67
C VAL A 210 -1.59 20.72 -20.07
N ALA A 211 -2.46 20.66 -19.05
CA ALA A 211 -3.16 21.83 -18.52
C ALA A 211 -2.31 22.77 -17.64
N LYS A 212 -1.09 22.40 -17.24
CA LYS A 212 -0.18 23.23 -16.39
C LYS A 212 -0.94 24.00 -15.30
N GLN A 213 -1.81 23.36 -14.54
CA GLN A 213 -2.54 24.05 -13.48
C GLN A 213 -1.66 24.27 -12.25
N GLU A 214 -1.85 25.43 -11.62
CA GLU A 214 -1.24 25.93 -10.39
C GLU A 214 -1.67 25.13 -9.13
N GLU A 215 -2.06 23.87 -9.25
CA GLU A 215 -2.28 23.04 -8.06
C GLU A 215 -0.93 22.74 -7.40
N THR A 216 -0.94 22.74 -6.06
CA THR A 216 0.24 22.40 -5.27
C THR A 216 0.82 21.06 -5.75
N PRO A 217 2.08 21.04 -6.21
CA PRO A 217 2.68 19.85 -6.80
C PRO A 217 2.66 18.70 -5.79
N GLY A 218 1.91 17.64 -6.09
CA GLY A 218 1.84 16.41 -5.30
C GLY A 218 0.46 15.98 -4.81
N VAL A 219 -0.51 16.90 -4.71
CA VAL A 219 -1.87 16.55 -4.24
C VAL A 219 -2.58 15.60 -5.21
N LEU A 220 -2.46 15.89 -6.51
CA LEU A 220 -2.98 15.00 -7.55
C LEU A 220 -2.37 13.60 -7.46
N PHE A 221 -1.06 13.50 -7.25
CA PHE A 221 -0.39 12.22 -7.05
C PHE A 221 -1.00 11.49 -5.84
N ASP A 222 -1.18 12.16 -4.71
CA ASP A 222 -1.69 11.53 -3.49
C ASP A 222 -3.12 10.99 -3.66
N ARG A 223 -3.99 11.74 -4.33
CA ARG A 223 -5.37 11.33 -4.61
C ARG A 223 -5.43 10.16 -5.58
N VAL A 224 -4.68 10.23 -6.68
CA VAL A 224 -4.61 9.17 -7.70
C VAL A 224 -3.95 7.92 -7.14
N PHE A 225 -2.86 8.07 -6.38
CA PHE A 225 -2.18 6.96 -5.72
C PHE A 225 -3.08 6.29 -4.70
N SER A 226 -3.81 7.05 -3.87
CA SER A 226 -4.78 6.50 -2.91
C SER A 226 -5.82 5.64 -3.63
N LEU A 227 -6.39 6.15 -4.73
CA LEU A 227 -7.41 5.44 -5.51
C LEU A 227 -6.87 4.18 -6.20
N LEU A 228 -5.68 4.22 -6.81
CA LEU A 228 -5.09 3.03 -7.44
C LEU A 228 -4.63 1.99 -6.42
N SER A 229 -4.05 2.44 -5.29
CA SER A 229 -3.52 1.53 -4.26
C SER A 229 -4.60 0.74 -3.54
N SER A 230 -5.83 1.27 -3.45
CA SER A 230 -6.98 0.55 -2.88
C SER A 230 -7.55 -0.51 -3.83
N LEU A 231 -7.26 -0.44 -5.14
CA LEU A 231 -7.74 -1.41 -6.12
C LEU A 231 -6.77 -2.60 -6.21
N ASP A 232 -6.66 -3.37 -5.12
CA ASP A 232 -5.72 -4.49 -4.98
C ASP A 232 -6.27 -5.85 -5.49
N GLY A 233 -7.56 -5.92 -5.84
CA GLY A 233 -8.21 -7.14 -6.31
C GLY A 233 -7.83 -7.54 -7.75
N VAL A 234 -6.61 -8.01 -7.98
CA VAL A 234 -6.15 -8.46 -9.30
C VAL A 234 -6.90 -9.74 -9.70
N PRO A 235 -7.70 -9.74 -10.79
CA PRO A 235 -8.39 -10.94 -11.24
C PRO A 235 -7.36 -11.98 -11.70
N ALA A 236 -7.43 -13.19 -11.15
CA ALA A 236 -6.53 -14.29 -11.46
C ALA A 236 -7.02 -15.06 -12.69
N SER A 237 -8.34 -15.18 -12.83
CA SER A 237 -9.01 -15.92 -13.90
C SER A 237 -10.15 -15.11 -14.54
N ALA A 238 -10.60 -15.53 -15.71
CA ALA A 238 -11.76 -14.91 -16.37
C ALA A 238 -13.09 -15.22 -15.65
N ASP A 239 -13.10 -16.26 -14.81
CA ASP A 239 -14.26 -16.64 -13.99
C ASP A 239 -14.38 -15.73 -12.74
N ASP A 240 -13.33 -14.97 -12.42
CA ASP A 240 -13.38 -13.96 -11.36
C ASP A 240 -14.07 -12.66 -11.81
N LEU A 241 -14.44 -12.55 -13.11
CA LEU A 241 -15.02 -11.36 -13.74
C LEU A 241 -16.53 -11.52 -13.97
N ASP A 242 -17.28 -11.73 -12.89
CA ASP A 242 -18.72 -12.01 -12.93
C ASP A 242 -19.59 -10.85 -12.41
N ASP A 243 -19.01 -9.91 -11.66
CA ASP A 243 -19.74 -8.85 -10.97
C ASP A 243 -19.74 -7.55 -11.78
N PHE A 244 -20.72 -7.40 -12.68
CA PHE A 244 -20.90 -6.19 -13.50
C PHE A 244 -21.97 -5.26 -12.92
N TYR A 245 -21.67 -3.94 -12.89
CA TYR A 245 -22.62 -2.92 -12.46
C TYR A 245 -23.74 -2.68 -13.49
N VAL A 246 -23.37 -2.68 -14.78
CA VAL A 246 -24.26 -2.64 -15.94
C VAL A 246 -24.42 -4.05 -16.50
N ALA A 247 -25.51 -4.33 -17.22
CA ALA A 247 -25.79 -5.62 -17.84
C ALA A 247 -24.56 -6.20 -18.56
N ALA A 248 -24.16 -7.43 -18.19
CA ALA A 248 -22.95 -8.06 -18.68
C ALA A 248 -22.93 -8.18 -20.22
N PRO A 249 -21.78 -7.96 -20.87
CA PRO A 249 -21.66 -8.09 -22.31
C PRO A 249 -21.94 -9.53 -22.76
N GLN A 250 -22.81 -9.71 -23.75
CA GLN A 250 -23.21 -11.03 -24.25
C GLN A 250 -22.05 -11.77 -24.93
N LYS A 251 -21.15 -11.04 -25.59
CA LYS A 251 -20.00 -11.62 -26.31
C LYS A 251 -18.90 -12.02 -25.34
N LYS A 252 -18.52 -13.30 -25.31
CA LYS A 252 -17.37 -13.80 -24.51
C LYS A 252 -16.03 -13.17 -24.90
N SER A 253 -15.88 -12.71 -26.15
CA SER A 253 -14.69 -12.01 -26.64
C SER A 253 -14.61 -10.53 -26.21
N HIS A 254 -15.59 -10.03 -25.45
CA HIS A 254 -15.61 -8.61 -25.07
C HIS A 254 -14.44 -8.27 -24.14
N PRO A 255 -13.78 -7.10 -24.31
CA PRO A 255 -12.62 -6.71 -23.50
C PRO A 255 -12.87 -6.76 -21.99
N LEU A 256 -14.08 -6.45 -21.53
CA LEU A 256 -14.46 -6.52 -20.11
C LEU A 256 -14.44 -7.94 -19.50
N ARG A 257 -14.52 -8.99 -20.32
CA ARG A 257 -14.40 -10.38 -19.86
C ARG A 257 -12.97 -10.93 -19.99
N SER A 258 -12.04 -10.09 -20.44
CA SER A 258 -10.64 -10.47 -20.62
C SER A 258 -9.79 -9.87 -19.52
N VAL A 259 -9.26 -10.72 -18.64
CA VAL A 259 -8.28 -10.35 -17.60
C VAL A 259 -7.11 -9.55 -18.18
N ALA A 260 -6.62 -9.94 -19.37
CA ALA A 260 -5.52 -9.25 -20.02
C ALA A 260 -5.85 -7.78 -20.36
N GLN A 261 -7.10 -7.46 -20.69
CA GLN A 261 -7.51 -6.09 -20.98
C GLN A 261 -7.65 -5.26 -19.71
N HIS A 262 -8.18 -5.84 -18.63
CA HIS A 262 -8.19 -5.20 -17.30
C HIS A 262 -6.76 -4.86 -16.85
N LYS A 263 -5.86 -5.84 -16.89
CA LYS A 263 -4.43 -5.65 -16.60
C LYS A 263 -3.79 -4.59 -17.50
N LYS A 264 -4.13 -4.57 -18.79
CA LYS A 264 -3.64 -3.54 -19.72
C LYS A 264 -4.08 -2.13 -19.32
N GLN A 265 -5.35 -1.92 -18.97
CA GLN A 265 -5.84 -0.60 -18.53
C GLN A 265 -5.19 -0.17 -17.22
N ALA A 266 -5.09 -1.08 -16.24
CA ALA A 266 -4.40 -0.82 -14.99
C ALA A 266 -2.92 -0.48 -15.20
N GLN A 267 -2.21 -1.23 -16.05
CA GLN A 267 -0.82 -0.98 -16.42
C GLN A 267 -0.64 0.42 -17.01
N GLU A 268 -1.50 0.83 -17.94
CA GLU A 268 -1.43 2.16 -18.55
C GLU A 268 -1.71 3.28 -17.53
N ALA A 269 -2.63 3.07 -16.58
CA ALA A 269 -2.92 4.01 -15.50
C ALA A 269 -1.74 4.14 -14.52
N TRP A 270 -1.13 3.04 -14.09
CA TRP A 270 0.07 3.05 -13.25
C TRP A 270 1.26 3.72 -13.93
N LEU A 271 1.49 3.44 -15.22
CA LEU A 271 2.55 4.11 -15.99
C LEU A 271 2.30 5.61 -16.13
N ALA A 272 1.05 6.05 -16.29
CA ALA A 272 0.69 7.46 -16.31
C ALA A 272 0.96 8.13 -14.94
N LEU A 273 0.63 7.45 -13.83
CA LEU A 273 0.95 7.93 -12.49
C LEU A 273 2.47 8.01 -12.26
N MET A 274 3.24 7.01 -12.68
CA MET A 274 4.69 6.99 -12.51
C MET A 274 5.40 8.14 -13.21
N LYS A 275 4.87 8.62 -14.35
CA LYS A 275 5.38 9.82 -15.04
C LYS A 275 5.19 11.12 -14.26
N LEU A 276 4.26 11.16 -13.31
CA LEU A 276 4.00 12.29 -12.42
C LEU A 276 4.89 12.27 -11.16
N VAL A 277 5.66 11.20 -10.93
CA VAL A 277 6.40 11.01 -9.69
C VAL A 277 7.66 11.88 -9.66
N ASP A 278 7.57 13.00 -8.95
CA ASP A 278 8.67 13.95 -8.82
C ASP A 278 9.44 13.79 -7.51
N THR A 279 8.75 13.52 -6.39
CA THR A 279 9.39 13.57 -5.06
C THR A 279 9.93 12.22 -4.59
N LYS A 280 10.98 12.25 -3.75
CA LYS A 280 11.56 11.03 -3.14
C LYS A 280 10.55 10.28 -2.28
N VAL A 281 9.65 10.98 -1.58
CA VAL A 281 8.64 10.36 -0.70
C VAL A 281 7.61 9.59 -1.52
N GLN A 282 7.17 10.14 -2.65
CA GLN A 282 6.24 9.48 -3.56
C GLN A 282 6.87 8.22 -4.17
N ARG A 283 8.14 8.28 -4.60
CA ARG A 283 8.86 7.08 -5.06
C ARG A 283 8.92 5.99 -3.99
N LYS A 284 9.22 6.34 -2.72
CA LYS A 284 9.21 5.36 -1.61
C LYS A 284 7.87 4.65 -1.46
N ARG A 285 6.76 5.40 -1.53
CA ARG A 285 5.40 4.86 -1.42
C ARG A 285 5.08 3.89 -2.57
N VAL A 286 5.46 4.26 -3.79
CA VAL A 286 5.31 3.38 -4.97
C VAL A 286 6.14 2.10 -4.81
N LEU A 287 7.39 2.21 -4.36
CA LEU A 287 8.26 1.04 -4.16
C LEU A 287 7.77 0.11 -3.02
N ASP A 288 7.15 0.66 -1.98
CA ASP A 288 6.66 -0.12 -0.84
C ASP A 288 5.57 -1.13 -1.23
N ILE A 289 4.69 -0.73 -2.16
CA ILE A 289 3.58 -1.56 -2.68
C ILE A 289 3.89 -2.18 -4.05
N MET A 290 5.11 -2.02 -4.56
CA MET A 290 5.46 -2.39 -5.94
C MET A 290 5.25 -3.88 -6.20
N THR A 291 5.77 -4.73 -5.32
CA THR A 291 5.73 -6.20 -5.53
C THR A 291 4.37 -6.81 -5.18
N THR A 292 3.64 -6.21 -4.24
CA THR A 292 2.39 -6.77 -3.72
C THR A 292 1.18 -6.33 -4.54
N VAL A 293 1.09 -5.04 -4.88
CA VAL A 293 -0.07 -4.45 -5.54
C VAL A 293 0.23 -4.16 -7.01
N ILE A 294 1.33 -3.45 -7.31
CA ILE A 294 1.54 -2.88 -8.66
C ILE A 294 1.96 -3.96 -9.67
N ALA A 295 2.98 -4.75 -9.38
CA ALA A 295 3.57 -5.68 -10.33
C ALA A 295 2.58 -6.75 -10.85
N PRO A 296 1.69 -7.33 -10.02
CA PRO A 296 0.68 -8.29 -10.50
C PRO A 296 -0.32 -7.73 -11.53
N TRP A 297 -0.55 -6.41 -11.54
CA TRP A 297 -1.38 -5.74 -12.54
C TRP A 297 -0.71 -5.60 -13.90
N PHE A 298 0.61 -5.74 -14.00
CA PHE A 298 1.33 -5.55 -15.26
C PHE A 298 1.28 -6.81 -16.12
N THR A 299 0.83 -6.67 -17.37
CA THR A 299 0.95 -7.73 -18.38
C THR A 299 2.40 -7.91 -18.85
N LYS A 300 3.14 -6.79 -18.87
CA LYS A 300 4.54 -6.68 -19.22
C LYS A 300 5.29 -5.95 -18.11
N PRO A 301 5.68 -6.65 -17.02
CA PRO A 301 6.36 -6.03 -15.89
C PRO A 301 7.77 -5.53 -16.26
N GLU A 302 8.31 -5.88 -17.43
CA GLU A 302 9.60 -5.37 -17.93
C GLU A 302 9.61 -3.84 -18.06
N LEU A 303 8.44 -3.21 -18.25
CA LEU A 303 8.32 -1.75 -18.29
C LEU A 303 8.67 -1.07 -16.96
N LEU A 304 8.68 -1.82 -15.85
CA LEU A 304 9.07 -1.32 -14.54
C LEU A 304 10.60 -1.38 -14.34
N ALA A 305 11.34 -2.08 -15.20
CA ALA A 305 12.76 -2.34 -15.02
C ALA A 305 13.59 -1.05 -14.97
N ASP A 306 13.36 -0.13 -15.91
CA ASP A 306 14.09 1.15 -15.95
C ASP A 306 13.83 1.97 -14.67
N PHE A 307 12.57 2.12 -14.27
CA PHE A 307 12.20 2.84 -13.06
C PHE A 307 12.78 2.22 -11.79
N LEU A 308 12.76 0.88 -11.68
CA LEU A 308 13.31 0.14 -10.56
C LEU A 308 14.82 0.22 -10.52
N THR A 309 15.49 0.16 -11.68
CA THR A 309 16.93 0.29 -11.82
C THR A 309 17.39 1.68 -11.41
N ASP A 310 16.73 2.74 -11.88
CA ASP A 310 17.02 4.12 -11.48
C ASP A 310 16.86 4.31 -9.96
N CYS A 311 15.80 3.74 -9.38
CA CYS A 311 15.58 3.78 -7.94
C CYS A 311 16.59 2.94 -7.15
N TYR A 312 17.06 1.85 -7.74
CA TYR A 312 18.08 0.98 -7.15
C TYR A 312 19.47 1.61 -7.21
N ASP A 313 19.78 2.35 -8.27
CA ASP A 313 21.06 3.05 -8.40
C ASP A 313 21.14 4.36 -7.60
N ALA A 314 20.00 4.98 -7.30
CA ALA A 314 19.92 6.21 -6.49
C ALA A 314 20.53 6.09 -5.07
N GLY A 315 20.67 4.88 -4.53
CA GLY A 315 21.31 4.61 -3.24
C GLY A 315 20.41 4.77 -2.01
N GLY A 316 20.90 4.22 -0.88
CA GLY A 316 20.29 4.34 0.44
C GLY A 316 18.93 3.64 0.58
N SER A 317 18.02 4.24 1.36
CA SER A 317 16.69 3.66 1.64
C SER A 317 15.83 3.39 0.40
N MET A 318 16.06 4.08 -0.72
CA MET A 318 15.35 3.85 -1.98
C MET A 318 15.76 2.50 -2.59
N SER A 319 17.07 2.24 -2.64
CA SER A 319 17.61 1.00 -3.18
C SER A 319 17.15 -0.22 -2.42
N LEU A 320 17.02 -0.11 -1.10
CA LEU A 320 16.51 -1.20 -0.25
C LEU A 320 15.06 -1.56 -0.60
N LEU A 321 14.22 -0.56 -0.91
CA LEU A 321 12.83 -0.78 -1.32
C LEU A 321 12.76 -1.27 -2.77
N ALA A 322 13.60 -0.74 -3.67
CA ALA A 322 13.64 -1.17 -5.06
C ALA A 322 14.13 -2.61 -5.22
N LEU A 323 14.96 -3.11 -4.30
CA LEU A 323 15.51 -4.46 -4.34
C LEU A 323 14.43 -5.55 -4.40
N SER A 324 13.30 -5.37 -3.70
CA SER A 324 12.19 -6.33 -3.79
C SER A 324 11.57 -6.35 -5.19
N GLY A 325 11.39 -5.18 -5.80
CA GLY A 325 10.89 -5.05 -7.16
C GLY A 325 11.84 -5.62 -8.21
N VAL A 326 13.14 -5.34 -8.09
CA VAL A 326 14.16 -5.91 -8.98
C VAL A 326 14.21 -7.44 -8.84
N PHE A 327 14.15 -7.96 -7.61
CA PHE A 327 14.09 -9.41 -7.38
C PHE A 327 12.86 -10.06 -8.03
N TYR A 328 11.70 -9.42 -7.91
CA TYR A 328 10.48 -9.90 -8.56
C TYR A 328 10.66 -10.01 -10.09
N LEU A 329 11.30 -9.02 -10.72
CA LEU A 329 11.59 -9.07 -12.16
C LEU A 329 12.61 -10.15 -12.54
N ILE A 330 13.63 -10.37 -11.71
CA ILE A 330 14.60 -11.46 -11.88
C ILE A 330 13.88 -12.81 -11.79
N GLN A 331 13.01 -13.00 -10.79
CA GLN A 331 12.34 -14.27 -10.52
C GLN A 331 11.27 -14.64 -11.56
N GLU A 332 10.44 -13.68 -11.96
CA GLU A 332 9.28 -13.94 -12.85
C GLU A 332 9.61 -13.82 -14.34
N ARG A 333 10.59 -12.99 -14.70
CA ARG A 333 10.91 -12.69 -16.11
C ARG A 333 12.36 -12.93 -16.48
N ASN A 334 13.18 -13.47 -15.57
CA ASN A 334 14.60 -13.74 -15.78
C ASN A 334 15.35 -12.52 -16.32
N LEU A 335 14.99 -11.33 -15.83
CA LEU A 335 15.65 -10.10 -16.24
C LEU A 335 17.00 -9.99 -15.51
N ASP A 336 18.10 -10.01 -16.26
CA ASP A 336 19.43 -9.95 -15.66
C ASP A 336 19.83 -8.52 -15.29
N TYR A 337 20.25 -8.33 -14.03
CA TYR A 337 20.85 -7.07 -13.57
C TYR A 337 22.39 -7.17 -13.64
N PRO A 338 23.08 -6.27 -14.36
CA PRO A 338 24.53 -6.32 -14.48
C PRO A 338 25.20 -6.12 -13.11
N SER A 339 26.18 -6.97 -12.79
CA SER A 339 26.96 -6.87 -11.53
C SER A 339 26.10 -6.83 -10.26
N PHE A 340 25.00 -7.59 -10.23
CA PHE A 340 24.05 -7.66 -9.12
C PHE A 340 24.71 -7.79 -7.74
N TYR A 341 25.65 -8.74 -7.58
CA TYR A 341 26.31 -8.97 -6.28
C TYR A 341 27.26 -7.86 -5.85
N ALA A 342 27.95 -7.19 -6.79
CA ALA A 342 28.80 -6.06 -6.45
C ALA A 342 27.94 -4.89 -5.94
N LYS A 343 26.79 -4.64 -6.58
CA LYS A 343 25.85 -3.61 -6.10
C LYS A 343 25.24 -4.00 -4.76
N LEU A 344 24.83 -5.26 -4.58
CA LEU A 344 24.32 -5.77 -3.30
C LEU A 344 25.36 -5.63 -2.18
N TYR A 345 26.64 -5.87 -2.48
CA TYR A 345 27.75 -5.68 -1.55
C TYR A 345 27.96 -4.20 -1.18
N SER A 346 27.85 -3.29 -2.15
CA SER A 346 27.92 -1.84 -1.92
C SER A 346 26.73 -1.31 -1.10
N LEU A 347 25.58 -1.98 -1.17
CA LEU A 347 24.37 -1.62 -0.44
C LEU A 347 24.42 -1.99 1.05
N LEU A 348 25.33 -2.90 1.44
CA LEU A 348 25.66 -3.19 2.82
C LEU A 348 26.51 -2.05 3.41
N ASP A 349 25.86 -0.93 3.68
CA ASP A 349 26.45 0.26 4.27
C ASP A 349 26.29 0.30 5.81
N ARG A 350 26.81 1.36 6.43
CA ARG A 350 26.75 1.58 7.88
C ARG A 350 25.32 1.78 8.38
N ASP A 351 24.44 2.35 7.56
CA ASP A 351 23.09 2.73 7.96
C ASP A 351 22.07 1.60 7.75
N MET A 352 22.40 0.59 6.95
CA MET A 352 21.52 -0.51 6.60
C MET A 352 21.01 -1.28 7.83
N LEU A 353 21.87 -1.55 8.81
CA LEU A 353 21.50 -2.26 10.05
C LEU A 353 20.59 -1.43 10.98
N HIS A 354 20.59 -0.10 10.80
CA HIS A 354 19.74 0.84 11.53
C HIS A 354 18.44 1.18 10.77
N SER A 355 18.31 0.75 9.50
CA SER A 355 17.15 1.01 8.67
C SER A 355 15.89 0.30 9.18
N ARG A 356 14.73 0.97 9.05
CA ARG A 356 13.41 0.39 9.33
C ARG A 356 13.08 -0.79 8.42
N HIS A 357 13.56 -0.78 7.18
CA HIS A 357 13.23 -1.80 6.17
C HIS A 357 14.24 -2.96 6.13
N ARG A 358 15.13 -3.05 7.13
CA ARG A 358 16.18 -4.08 7.19
C ARG A 358 15.65 -5.51 7.18
N SER A 359 14.48 -5.77 7.77
CA SER A 359 13.94 -7.14 7.81
C SER A 359 13.52 -7.63 6.42
N ARG A 360 12.88 -6.77 5.62
CA ARG A 360 12.58 -7.08 4.21
C ARG A 360 13.85 -7.31 3.40
N PHE A 361 14.86 -6.46 3.58
CA PHE A 361 16.15 -6.62 2.93
C PHE A 361 16.80 -7.96 3.29
N PHE A 362 16.81 -8.33 4.57
CA PHE A 362 17.48 -9.54 5.02
C PHE A 362 16.81 -10.84 4.58
N ARG A 363 15.48 -10.84 4.44
CA ARG A 363 14.76 -11.96 3.80
C ARG A 363 15.25 -12.17 2.37
N LEU A 364 15.38 -11.08 1.61
CA LEU A 364 15.90 -11.12 0.24
C LEU A 364 17.40 -11.50 0.23
N LEU A 365 18.18 -11.01 1.18
CA LEU A 365 19.61 -11.35 1.26
C LEU A 365 19.83 -12.86 1.52
N ASP A 366 19.01 -13.47 2.38
CA ASP A 366 19.06 -14.92 2.62
C ASP A 366 18.67 -15.71 1.36
N THR A 367 17.68 -15.25 0.58
CA THR A 367 17.36 -15.91 -0.71
C THR A 367 18.48 -15.74 -1.74
N PHE A 368 19.12 -14.57 -1.83
CA PHE A 368 20.24 -14.35 -2.77
C PHE A 368 21.45 -15.21 -2.44
N LEU A 369 21.88 -15.24 -1.17
CA LEU A 369 23.06 -16.03 -0.74
C LEU A 369 22.74 -17.50 -0.46
N ALA A 370 21.49 -17.95 -0.63
CA ALA A 370 21.14 -19.36 -0.71
C ALA A 370 21.48 -20.00 -2.07
N SER A 371 21.83 -19.21 -3.08
CA SER A 371 22.18 -19.72 -4.41
C SER A 371 23.41 -20.65 -4.38
N THR A 372 23.32 -21.77 -5.09
CA THR A 372 24.38 -22.80 -5.15
C THR A 372 25.57 -22.40 -6.03
N HIS A 373 25.40 -21.43 -6.93
CA HIS A 373 26.40 -21.04 -7.93
C HIS A 373 27.34 -19.92 -7.44
N LEU A 374 27.41 -19.68 -6.14
CA LEU A 374 28.21 -18.60 -5.57
C LEU A 374 29.63 -19.06 -5.23
N PRO A 375 30.67 -18.31 -5.66
CA PRO A 375 32.04 -18.59 -5.28
C PRO A 375 32.25 -18.30 -3.79
N ALA A 376 33.08 -19.12 -3.13
CA ALA A 376 33.35 -18.99 -1.70
C ALA A 376 33.95 -17.62 -1.33
N ALA A 377 34.74 -17.00 -2.22
CA ALA A 377 35.32 -15.67 -2.01
C ALA A 377 34.24 -14.58 -1.85
N LEU A 378 33.21 -14.63 -2.71
CA LEU A 378 32.07 -13.72 -2.63
C LEU A 378 31.34 -13.91 -1.30
N VAL A 379 30.97 -15.15 -0.94
CA VAL A 379 30.25 -15.40 0.31
C VAL A 379 31.06 -14.96 1.53
N ALA A 380 32.38 -15.22 1.55
CA ALA A 380 33.28 -14.77 2.60
C ALA A 380 33.31 -13.24 2.73
N SER A 381 33.29 -12.50 1.60
CA SER A 381 33.25 -11.04 1.62
C SER A 381 31.97 -10.49 2.27
N PHE A 382 30.81 -11.10 1.98
CA PHE A 382 29.53 -10.76 2.59
C PHE A 382 29.52 -11.05 4.09
N ILE A 383 30.01 -12.22 4.50
CA ILE A 383 30.15 -12.60 5.91
C ILE A 383 31.04 -11.59 6.65
N LYS A 384 32.23 -11.30 6.12
CA LYS A 384 33.21 -10.43 6.78
C LYS A 384 32.73 -8.98 6.84
N ARG A 385 32.13 -8.45 5.77
CA ARG A 385 31.54 -7.10 5.78
C ARG A 385 30.40 -6.99 6.80
N LEU A 386 29.48 -7.96 6.84
CA LEU A 386 28.39 -7.94 7.82
C LEU A 386 28.89 -8.12 9.26
N ALA A 387 29.90 -8.95 9.50
CA ALA A 387 30.53 -9.09 10.81
C ALA A 387 31.14 -7.75 11.28
N ARG A 388 31.78 -7.00 10.39
CA ARG A 388 32.33 -5.68 10.68
C ARG A 388 31.24 -4.64 10.96
N LEU A 389 30.17 -4.65 10.17
CA LEU A 389 29.01 -3.77 10.41
C LEU A 389 28.31 -4.12 11.73
N ALA A 390 28.29 -5.40 12.12
CA ALA A 390 27.66 -5.87 13.35
C ALA A 390 28.28 -5.29 14.63
N LEU A 391 29.55 -4.84 14.60
CA LEU A 391 30.21 -4.22 15.75
C LEU A 391 29.51 -2.94 16.23
N ASN A 392 28.96 -2.16 15.29
CA ASN A 392 28.27 -0.90 15.58
C ASN A 392 26.74 -1.06 15.52
N ALA A 393 26.26 -2.28 15.33
CA ALA A 393 24.87 -2.54 15.03
C ALA A 393 24.00 -2.60 16.29
N PRO A 394 22.68 -2.36 16.15
CA PRO A 394 21.73 -2.58 17.23
C PRO A 394 21.70 -4.06 17.65
N PRO A 395 21.38 -4.36 18.93
CA PRO A 395 21.25 -5.73 19.43
C PRO A 395 20.30 -6.60 18.60
N SER A 396 19.21 -5.98 18.12
CA SER A 396 18.22 -6.63 17.27
C SER A 396 18.76 -7.04 15.89
N ALA A 397 19.73 -6.31 15.33
CA ALA A 397 20.37 -6.69 14.08
C ALA A 397 21.40 -7.80 14.29
N VAL A 398 22.20 -7.72 15.37
CA VAL A 398 23.19 -8.76 15.72
C VAL A 398 22.52 -10.11 15.93
N ALA A 399 21.33 -10.14 16.54
CA ALA A 399 20.54 -11.34 16.73
C ALA A 399 20.20 -12.08 15.42
N PHE A 400 20.08 -11.37 14.30
CA PHE A 400 19.90 -11.95 12.97
C PHE A 400 21.25 -12.30 12.31
N VAL A 401 22.23 -11.39 12.36
CA VAL A 401 23.51 -11.53 11.65
C VAL A 401 24.25 -12.80 12.07
N THR A 402 24.27 -13.14 13.37
CA THR A 402 25.03 -14.30 13.85
C THR A 402 24.45 -15.64 13.36
N PRO A 403 23.15 -15.97 13.56
CA PRO A 403 22.55 -17.18 12.99
C PRO A 403 22.62 -17.23 11.46
N TRP A 404 22.54 -16.08 10.79
CA TRP A 404 22.68 -15.99 9.34
C TRP A 404 24.10 -16.35 8.88
N ILE A 405 25.15 -15.84 9.54
CA ILE A 405 26.53 -16.23 9.28
C ILE A 405 26.73 -17.73 9.56
N TYR A 406 26.13 -18.27 10.63
CA TYR A 406 26.17 -19.71 10.91
C TYR A 406 25.62 -20.54 9.75
N ASN A 407 24.46 -20.16 9.21
CA ASN A 407 23.84 -20.84 8.07
C ASN A 407 24.75 -20.81 6.83
N LEU A 408 25.41 -19.67 6.54
CA LEU A 408 26.34 -19.56 5.41
C LEU A 408 27.63 -20.37 5.60
N LEU A 409 28.21 -20.37 6.80
CA LEU A 409 29.37 -21.20 7.13
C LEU A 409 29.07 -22.70 6.99
N LYS A 410 27.84 -23.11 7.34
CA LYS A 410 27.36 -24.48 7.12
C LYS A 410 27.18 -24.82 5.64
N ARG A 411 26.62 -23.91 4.84
CA ARG A 411 26.41 -24.10 3.40
C ARG A 411 27.72 -24.10 2.61
N HIS A 412 28.69 -23.26 3.01
CA HIS A 412 29.98 -23.11 2.34
C HIS A 412 31.14 -23.45 3.30
N PRO A 413 31.54 -24.73 3.40
CA PRO A 413 32.61 -25.16 4.31
C PRO A 413 33.95 -24.44 4.10
N SER A 414 34.25 -23.98 2.88
CA SER A 414 35.45 -23.18 2.60
C SER A 414 35.50 -21.85 3.39
N CYS A 415 34.36 -21.30 3.80
CA CYS A 415 34.31 -20.10 4.63
C CYS A 415 34.63 -20.40 6.11
N THR A 416 34.70 -21.66 6.53
CA THR A 416 35.03 -22.02 7.92
C THR A 416 36.47 -21.67 8.32
N PHE A 417 37.37 -21.48 7.34
CA PHE A 417 38.72 -20.94 7.56
C PHE A 417 38.72 -19.53 8.19
N LEU A 418 37.59 -18.81 8.11
CA LEU A 418 37.41 -17.54 8.80
C LEU A 418 37.24 -17.68 10.32
N VAL A 419 36.79 -18.86 10.78
CA VAL A 419 36.58 -19.18 12.21
C VAL A 419 37.80 -19.89 12.77
N HIS A 420 38.30 -20.91 12.06
CA HIS A 420 39.44 -21.72 12.50
C HIS A 420 40.50 -21.77 11.39
N ARG A 421 41.62 -21.07 11.60
CA ARG A 421 42.77 -21.07 10.70
C ARG A 421 44.00 -21.62 11.39
N GLU A 422 44.58 -22.66 10.79
CA GLU A 422 45.86 -23.22 11.21
C GLU A 422 46.96 -22.75 10.27
N MET A 423 47.90 -21.95 10.80
CA MET A 423 49.09 -21.53 10.06
C MET A 423 50.09 -22.70 10.01
N ARG A 424 50.11 -23.41 8.89
CA ARG A 424 50.96 -24.59 8.67
C ARG A 424 52.41 -24.24 8.37
N ASP A 425 52.65 -23.08 7.78
CA ASP A 425 53.98 -22.62 7.43
C ASP A 425 54.71 -22.03 8.66
N ALA A 426 55.95 -22.48 8.86
CA ALA A 426 56.75 -22.12 10.02
C ALA A 426 57.29 -20.68 9.94
N GLU A 427 57.52 -20.16 8.74
CA GLU A 427 58.01 -18.80 8.53
C GLU A 427 56.92 -17.77 8.82
N THR A 428 55.72 -17.97 8.26
CA THR A 428 54.53 -17.15 8.57
C THR A 428 54.17 -17.20 10.05
N LYS A 429 54.28 -18.36 10.70
CA LYS A 429 54.05 -18.49 12.14
C LYS A 429 55.02 -17.65 12.98
N ARG A 430 56.31 -17.63 12.62
CA ARG A 430 57.33 -16.79 13.29
C ARG A 430 57.03 -15.31 13.09
N ARG A 431 56.75 -14.89 11.85
CA ARG A 431 56.36 -13.50 11.54
C ARG A 431 55.15 -13.02 12.34
N ILE A 432 54.10 -13.84 12.46
CA ILE A 432 52.91 -13.47 13.23
C ILE A 432 53.22 -13.34 14.73
N GLN A 433 54.14 -14.15 15.25
CA GLN A 433 54.58 -14.05 16.65
C GLN A 433 55.38 -12.78 16.92
N ASP A 434 56.20 -12.36 15.96
CA ASP A 434 57.08 -11.19 16.09
C ASP A 434 56.35 -9.87 15.81
N GLU A 435 55.49 -9.82 14.78
CA GLU A 435 54.87 -8.58 14.24
C GLU A 435 53.35 -8.51 14.43
N GLY A 436 52.69 -9.61 14.84
CA GLY A 436 51.24 -9.72 14.88
C GLY A 436 50.61 -10.10 13.53
N PHE A 437 49.31 -10.42 13.53
CA PHE A 437 48.57 -10.76 12.31
C PHE A 437 47.93 -9.50 11.71
N GLN A 438 48.28 -9.17 10.46
CA GLN A 438 47.62 -8.08 9.72
C GLN A 438 46.42 -8.65 8.94
N ASP A 439 45.24 -8.07 9.15
CA ASP A 439 44.01 -8.46 8.44
C ASP A 439 44.13 -8.10 6.95
N ALA A 440 44.00 -9.11 6.07
CA ALA A 440 44.06 -8.93 4.62
C ALA A 440 42.78 -8.31 4.03
N PHE A 441 41.69 -8.21 4.81
CA PHE A 441 40.41 -7.74 4.30
C PHE A 441 40.35 -6.21 4.10
N VAL A 442 40.07 -5.80 2.86
CA VAL A 442 39.91 -4.39 2.47
C VAL A 442 38.43 -3.99 2.56
N ALA A 443 38.11 -3.10 3.51
CA ALA A 443 36.72 -2.71 3.79
C ALA A 443 36.07 -1.88 2.68
N ASP A 444 36.83 -0.97 2.07
CA ASP A 444 36.33 0.01 1.08
C ASP A 444 36.30 -0.54 -0.35
N GLU A 445 36.68 -1.81 -0.54
CA GLU A 445 36.64 -2.45 -1.84
C GLU A 445 35.19 -2.61 -2.33
N THR A 446 34.98 -2.38 -3.63
CA THR A 446 33.65 -2.45 -4.25
C THR A 446 33.35 -3.82 -4.82
N ASP A 447 34.37 -4.52 -5.32
CA ASP A 447 34.23 -5.89 -5.82
C ASP A 447 34.36 -6.89 -4.66
N PRO A 448 33.28 -7.64 -4.32
CA PRO A 448 33.36 -8.66 -3.28
C PRO A 448 34.46 -9.70 -3.53
N MET A 449 34.78 -10.00 -4.78
CA MET A 449 35.79 -10.99 -5.15
C MET A 449 37.23 -10.53 -4.89
N ALA A 450 37.48 -9.22 -4.92
CA ALA A 450 38.81 -8.62 -4.70
C ALA A 450 39.08 -8.23 -3.23
N SER A 451 38.09 -8.36 -2.34
CA SER A 451 38.15 -7.89 -0.96
C SER A 451 39.18 -8.59 -0.06
N GLY A 452 39.75 -9.73 -0.47
CA GLY A 452 40.69 -10.52 0.35
C GLY A 452 40.04 -11.19 1.57
N ALA A 453 38.71 -11.25 1.64
CA ALA A 453 38.00 -11.71 2.83
C ALA A 453 38.31 -13.15 3.22
N LEU A 454 38.60 -14.05 2.27
CA LEU A 454 38.93 -15.43 2.56
C LEU A 454 40.22 -15.59 3.36
N ASP A 455 41.13 -14.63 3.32
CA ASP A 455 42.40 -14.66 4.06
C ASP A 455 42.33 -13.98 5.43
N SER A 456 41.16 -13.43 5.77
CA SER A 456 40.84 -12.83 7.07
C SER A 456 40.34 -13.87 8.10
N CYS A 457 40.15 -13.41 9.34
CA CYS A 457 39.43 -14.09 10.42
C CYS A 457 38.21 -13.28 10.90
N LEU A 458 37.29 -13.88 11.67
CA LEU A 458 36.08 -13.24 12.22
C LEU A 458 36.26 -12.81 13.69
N TRP A 459 37.22 -11.92 13.98
CA TRP A 459 37.41 -11.39 15.33
C TRP A 459 36.19 -10.60 15.82
N GLU A 460 35.43 -10.02 14.90
CA GLU A 460 34.25 -9.21 15.21
C GLU A 460 33.17 -10.02 15.94
N LEU A 461 32.95 -11.28 15.54
CA LEU A 461 31.98 -12.16 16.20
C LEU A 461 32.47 -12.61 17.58
N VAL A 462 33.77 -12.82 17.74
CA VAL A 462 34.37 -13.16 19.04
C VAL A 462 34.22 -11.99 20.02
N GLN A 463 34.46 -10.76 19.55
CA GLN A 463 34.24 -9.57 20.37
C GLN A 463 32.78 -9.42 20.80
N LEU A 464 31.82 -9.71 19.90
CA LEU A 464 30.38 -9.68 20.20
C LEU A 464 29.92 -10.71 21.25
N GLN A 465 30.75 -11.70 21.60
CA GLN A 465 30.46 -12.60 22.73
C GLN A 465 30.47 -11.90 24.09
N SER A 466 31.15 -10.76 24.19
CA SER A 466 31.19 -9.91 25.39
C SER A 466 30.11 -8.82 25.40
N HIS A 467 29.09 -8.94 24.53
CA HIS A 467 28.01 -7.96 24.42
C HIS A 467 27.22 -7.82 25.73
N TYR A 468 26.77 -6.59 26.04
CA TYR A 468 26.09 -6.25 27.29
C TYR A 468 24.76 -7.02 27.49
N HIS A 469 24.06 -7.31 26.39
CA HIS A 469 22.80 -8.05 26.43
C HIS A 469 23.04 -9.57 26.45
N PRO A 470 22.56 -10.31 27.46
CA PRO A 470 22.91 -11.71 27.68
C PRO A 470 22.46 -12.64 26.55
N ASN A 471 21.25 -12.45 25.98
CA ASN A 471 20.79 -13.30 24.88
C ASN A 471 21.66 -13.14 23.62
N ILE A 472 22.29 -12.00 23.42
CA ILE A 472 23.12 -11.76 22.23
C ILE A 472 24.53 -12.31 22.45
N ALA A 473 25.04 -12.21 23.67
CA ALA A 473 26.26 -12.90 24.06
C ALA A 473 26.12 -14.42 23.89
N THR A 474 24.99 -15.02 24.30
CA THR A 474 24.74 -16.47 24.10
C THR A 474 24.56 -16.83 22.62
N ILE A 475 23.82 -16.03 21.84
CA ILE A 475 23.72 -16.23 20.38
C ILE A 475 25.10 -16.13 19.73
N SER A 476 25.95 -15.18 20.12
CA SER A 476 27.31 -15.04 19.55
C SER A 476 28.24 -16.20 19.91
N LYS A 477 28.00 -16.87 21.05
CA LYS A 477 28.76 -18.06 21.46
C LYS A 477 28.47 -19.29 20.60
N ILE A 478 27.36 -19.36 19.87
CA ILE A 478 27.04 -20.50 18.99
C ILE A 478 28.12 -20.73 17.92
N ILE A 479 28.85 -19.68 17.54
CA ILE A 479 29.93 -19.74 16.55
C ILE A 479 31.20 -20.35 17.15
N SER A 480 31.41 -20.25 18.47
CA SER A 480 32.51 -20.90 19.17
C SER A 480 32.17 -22.31 19.66
N GLU A 481 30.90 -22.63 19.76
CA GLU A 481 30.43 -23.98 20.08
C GLU A 481 30.48 -24.91 18.86
N GLN A 482 30.34 -26.21 19.09
CA GLN A 482 30.32 -27.19 18.02
C GLN A 482 29.06 -27.01 17.14
N PHE A 483 29.25 -27.12 15.84
CA PHE A 483 28.19 -26.89 14.87
C PHE A 483 27.23 -28.10 14.77
N THR A 484 26.36 -28.26 15.77
CA THR A 484 25.43 -29.40 15.91
C THR A 484 24.11 -29.21 15.15
N LYS A 485 23.58 -27.99 15.08
CA LYS A 485 22.34 -27.69 14.35
C LYS A 485 22.57 -27.69 12.83
N GLN A 486 21.57 -28.13 12.08
CA GLN A 486 21.63 -28.13 10.61
C GLN A 486 21.45 -26.72 10.03
N SER A 487 20.46 -25.99 10.51
CA SER A 487 20.22 -24.59 10.18
C SER A 487 19.39 -23.92 11.28
N TYR A 488 19.46 -22.61 11.33
CA TYR A 488 18.54 -21.77 12.10
C TYR A 488 17.46 -21.22 11.16
N ASN A 489 16.21 -21.14 11.63
CA ASN A 489 15.16 -20.43 10.91
C ASN A 489 15.37 -18.92 11.05
N MET A 490 15.45 -18.18 9.95
CA MET A 490 15.74 -16.74 9.98
C MET A 490 14.54 -15.91 10.40
N GLU A 491 13.31 -16.34 10.10
CA GLU A 491 12.08 -15.60 10.46
C GLU A 491 11.92 -15.43 11.97
N ASP A 492 12.42 -16.37 12.77
CA ASP A 492 12.36 -16.31 14.24
C ASP A 492 13.24 -15.18 14.81
N PHE A 493 14.23 -14.70 14.07
CA PHE A 493 15.16 -13.65 14.51
C PHE A 493 14.88 -12.29 13.87
N LEU A 494 14.02 -12.25 12.85
CA LEU A 494 13.63 -11.04 12.15
C LEU A 494 12.56 -10.25 12.94
N ASP A 495 12.37 -8.99 12.58
CA ASP A 495 11.37 -8.06 13.15
C ASP A 495 11.47 -7.74 14.66
N HIS A 496 12.54 -8.18 15.33
CA HIS A 496 12.83 -7.71 16.68
C HIS A 496 13.21 -6.22 16.70
N SER A 497 12.59 -5.48 17.61
CA SER A 497 12.87 -4.07 17.90
C SER A 497 13.30 -3.90 19.35
N TYR A 498 13.81 -2.71 19.71
CA TYR A 498 14.10 -2.40 21.11
C TYR A 498 12.85 -2.51 22.00
N ALA A 499 11.68 -2.14 21.48
CA ALA A 499 10.41 -2.28 22.19
C ALA A 499 10.11 -3.75 22.49
N SER A 500 10.22 -4.62 21.48
CA SER A 500 10.00 -6.06 21.64
C SER A 500 11.00 -6.69 22.63
N LEU A 501 12.28 -6.29 22.59
CA LEU A 501 13.28 -6.76 23.55
C LEU A 501 12.97 -6.32 24.99
N LEU A 502 12.51 -5.08 25.16
CA LEU A 502 12.14 -4.55 26.48
C LEU A 502 10.87 -5.23 27.01
N GLU A 503 9.85 -5.39 26.17
CA GLU A 503 8.62 -6.11 26.49
C GLU A 503 8.91 -7.57 26.88
N ALA A 504 9.82 -8.24 26.16
CA ALA A 504 10.26 -9.58 26.50
C ALA A 504 10.98 -9.65 27.85
N GLU A 505 11.73 -8.61 28.24
CA GLU A 505 12.34 -8.54 29.57
C GLU A 505 11.29 -8.25 30.66
N MET A 506 10.36 -7.33 30.41
CA MET A 506 9.28 -6.98 31.34
C MET A 506 8.29 -8.13 31.57
N ALA A 507 8.08 -8.98 30.56
CA ALA A 507 7.22 -10.15 30.67
C ALA A 507 7.85 -11.31 31.45
N LYS A 508 9.15 -11.26 31.77
CA LYS A 508 9.80 -12.31 32.57
C LYS A 508 9.33 -12.25 34.01
N GLU A 509 8.83 -13.37 34.50
CA GLU A 509 8.56 -13.54 35.92
C GLU A 509 9.85 -13.50 36.73
N VAL A 510 9.87 -12.67 37.77
CA VAL A 510 11.00 -12.60 38.72
C VAL A 510 11.02 -13.85 39.58
N ARG A 511 11.70 -14.89 39.11
CA ARG A 511 11.83 -16.17 39.84
C ARG A 511 12.90 -16.17 40.92
N LYS A 512 13.88 -15.27 40.82
CA LYS A 512 15.00 -15.12 41.77
C LYS A 512 15.07 -13.68 42.24
N ALA A 513 15.29 -13.49 43.53
CA ALA A 513 15.52 -12.15 44.08
C ALA A 513 16.79 -11.53 43.42
N PRO A 514 16.73 -10.26 43.01
CA PRO A 514 17.88 -9.57 42.43
C PRO A 514 19.01 -9.47 43.46
N VAL A 515 20.25 -9.56 42.98
CA VAL A 515 21.45 -9.40 43.82
C VAL A 515 21.83 -7.94 43.93
N VAL A 516 22.45 -7.56 45.05
CA VAL A 516 22.94 -6.21 45.33
C VAL A 516 24.45 -6.21 45.54
N GLU A 517 25.06 -5.06 45.35
CA GLU A 517 26.48 -4.86 45.63
C GLU A 517 26.71 -4.67 47.13
N PHE A 518 27.63 -5.43 47.73
CA PHE A 518 27.86 -5.46 49.19
C PHE A 518 28.71 -4.29 49.69
N HIS A 519 29.66 -3.80 48.90
CA HIS A 519 30.61 -2.75 49.29
C HIS A 519 30.37 -1.46 48.51
N ILE A 520 29.22 -0.83 48.76
CA ILE A 520 28.88 0.45 48.14
C ILE A 520 29.81 1.53 48.72
N PRO A 521 30.54 2.29 47.87
CA PRO A 521 31.40 3.36 48.34
C PRO A 521 30.55 4.48 48.96
N PRO A 522 30.92 5.03 50.13
CA PRO A 522 30.14 6.06 50.80
C PRO A 522 30.16 7.41 50.06
N ARG A 523 31.18 7.65 49.22
CA ARG A 523 31.32 8.86 48.39
C ARG A 523 31.04 8.52 46.93
N VAL A 524 29.78 8.62 46.52
CA VAL A 524 29.37 8.27 45.15
C VAL A 524 29.50 9.46 44.19
N PHE A 525 29.19 10.68 44.66
CA PHE A 525 29.20 11.91 43.85
C PHE A 525 30.28 12.93 44.27
N VAL A 526 31.12 12.58 45.24
CA VAL A 526 32.18 13.45 45.77
C VAL A 526 33.51 12.76 45.52
N ALA A 527 34.55 13.54 45.22
CA ALA A 527 35.91 13.01 45.11
C ALA A 527 36.31 12.32 46.43
N HIS A 528 36.89 11.14 46.30
CA HIS A 528 37.51 10.44 47.41
C HIS A 528 38.76 11.21 47.86
N GLU A 529 39.03 11.16 49.17
CA GLU A 529 40.31 11.61 49.68
C GLU A 529 41.41 10.68 49.18
N ALA A 530 42.57 11.23 48.79
CA ALA A 530 43.71 10.47 48.28
C ALA A 530 44.19 9.35 49.23
N ALA A 531 43.80 9.41 50.50
CA ALA A 531 44.09 8.41 51.53
C ALA A 531 43.23 7.14 51.49
N SER A 532 42.09 7.10 50.77
CA SER A 532 41.19 5.94 50.77
C SER A 532 41.59 4.81 49.83
N GLY A 533 42.58 5.02 48.95
CA GLY A 533 43.09 4.02 47.99
C GLY A 533 42.08 3.58 46.90
N THR A 534 40.83 4.05 46.96
CA THR A 534 39.77 3.80 45.99
C THR A 534 39.80 4.90 44.92
N PRO A 535 39.93 4.56 43.62
CA PRO A 535 39.91 5.56 42.57
C PRO A 535 38.52 6.20 42.45
N ASP A 536 38.48 7.51 42.20
CA ASP A 536 37.21 8.20 41.92
C ASP A 536 36.50 7.60 40.71
N SER A 537 35.17 7.56 40.80
CA SER A 537 34.32 7.25 39.64
C SER A 537 34.66 8.17 38.48
N LEU A 538 34.70 7.62 37.27
CA LEU A 538 34.94 8.39 36.04
C LEU A 538 33.92 9.54 35.90
N VAL A 539 32.69 9.34 36.38
CA VAL A 539 31.64 10.37 36.38
C VAL A 539 32.05 11.55 37.25
N VAL A 540 32.54 11.32 38.47
CA VAL A 540 32.98 12.38 39.40
C VAL A 540 34.23 13.11 38.89
N LYS A 541 35.10 12.43 38.15
CA LYS A 541 36.28 13.07 37.52
C LYS A 541 35.92 14.01 36.37
N LEU A 542 34.85 13.70 35.64
CA LEU A 542 34.45 14.42 34.43
C LEU A 542 33.31 15.42 34.67
N TRP A 543 32.54 15.24 35.75
CA TRP A 543 31.38 16.05 36.08
C TRP A 543 31.55 16.71 37.43
N ASP A 544 31.35 18.03 37.46
CA ASP A 544 31.33 18.80 38.68
C ASP A 544 29.95 18.71 39.35
N PHE A 545 29.90 18.10 40.53
CA PHE A 545 28.70 17.97 41.34
C PHE A 545 28.65 18.96 42.51
N GLY A 546 29.32 20.12 42.37
CA GLY A 546 29.12 21.25 43.25
C GLY A 546 30.40 21.96 43.69
N THR A 547 31.11 22.60 42.78
CA THR A 547 31.73 23.89 43.11
C THR A 547 30.64 24.96 43.21
N ARG A 548 30.45 25.52 44.42
CA ARG A 548 30.02 26.91 44.52
C ARG A 548 30.99 27.77 43.71
N ALA A 549 30.44 28.70 42.92
CA ALA A 549 31.13 29.92 42.54
C ALA A 549 31.72 30.65 43.76
#